data_AF-S9UY65-F1
#
_entry.id   AF-S9UY65-F1
#
_cell.length_a   1.000
_cell.length_b   1.000
_cell.length_c   1.000
_cell.angle_alpha   90.00
_cell.angle_beta   90.00
_cell.angle_gamma   90.00
#
_symmetry.space_group_name_H-M   'P 1'
#
loop_
_entity.id
_entity.type
_entity.pdbx_description
1 polymer ?
#
loop_
_entity_poly.entity_id
_entity_poly.type
_entity_poly.pdbx_seq_one_letter_code
_entity_poly.pdbx_strand_id
1 'polypeptide(L)'
;MGDAYQEFGKDAGLAIKLGIIDCLKEPGIHEKFGVNPHMFPVLHFVYNRLTVDKLTGIVSESQIKESVEAFIEYATAEVKKAAEGKGKFETIKRHDNDDENPMTLLQVAHKQLQKREVAKAKKTYEKALSQSLEEMDLVNKRYGVGKKKMSEELWTKLKREGCYNTAPQSLCGLGMCALSTAQVGEAMTFVKRTRSEYPYAVRDLRGVAEALVRIELFHITGFNIEDDNYATLLRFDDLVEDPVDFYNHHLKLVVSHYVEGRTRYAIQEALRIIRSEQKLLPALKERNIVPSDLRLGPLAETPARKVLSLVFEALGPTHEDVIQGRKMLQLYT
;
A
#
# COMPACT_ATOMS: atom_id res chain seq x y z
N MET A 1 43.13 -11.64 17.11
CA MET A 1 42.15 -11.32 16.05
C MET A 1 42.13 -12.50 15.10
N GLY A 2 41.14 -13.40 15.19
CA GLY A 2 41.19 -14.65 14.40
C GLY A 2 39.98 -15.60 14.49
N ASP A 3 39.06 -15.46 15.45
CA ASP A 3 38.10 -16.53 15.75
C ASP A 3 36.64 -16.22 15.38
N ALA A 4 36.35 -15.98 14.10
CA ALA A 4 34.97 -15.87 13.64
C ALA A 4 34.74 -16.44 12.22
N TYR A 5 35.52 -17.44 11.81
CA TYR A 5 35.35 -18.06 10.50
C TYR A 5 35.09 -19.55 10.64
N GLN A 6 33.87 -19.97 10.31
CA GLN A 6 33.50 -21.38 10.22
C GLN A 6 32.70 -21.58 8.93
N GLU A 7 33.29 -22.32 7.98
CA GLU A 7 32.67 -22.63 6.69
C GLU A 7 31.79 -23.88 6.79
N PHE A 8 30.57 -23.80 6.26
CA PHE A 8 29.69 -24.95 6.02
C PHE A 8 29.08 -24.87 4.61
N GLY A 9 29.17 -25.98 3.84
CA GLY A 9 28.52 -26.15 2.54
C GLY A 9 29.30 -27.10 1.61
N LYS A 10 28.61 -27.99 0.88
CA LYS A 10 29.22 -28.80 -0.19
C LYS A 10 29.18 -28.04 -1.51
N ASP A 11 30.34 -27.97 -2.16
CA ASP A 11 30.70 -27.14 -3.31
C ASP A 11 29.75 -27.30 -4.52
N ALA A 12 29.06 -26.21 -4.86
CA ALA A 12 28.34 -26.02 -6.14
C ALA A 12 29.19 -25.22 -7.16
N GLY A 13 30.52 -25.23 -7.00
CA GLY A 13 31.45 -24.51 -7.90
C GLY A 13 31.59 -23.00 -7.62
N LEU A 14 31.03 -22.52 -6.51
CA LEU A 14 31.23 -21.18 -5.98
C LEU A 14 31.49 -21.29 -4.48
N ALA A 15 32.65 -20.83 -4.01
CA ALA A 15 32.97 -20.74 -2.59
C ALA A 15 32.15 -19.61 -1.95
N ILE A 16 30.92 -19.92 -1.54
CA ILE A 16 30.06 -18.98 -0.84
C ILE A 16 30.59 -18.82 0.59
N LYS A 17 30.92 -17.58 0.92
CA LYS A 17 31.49 -17.20 2.21
C LYS A 17 30.44 -16.54 3.07
N LEU A 18 30.08 -17.18 4.18
CA LEU A 18 29.21 -16.58 5.18
C LEU A 18 30.06 -15.74 6.16
N GLY A 19 29.89 -14.42 6.13
CA GLY A 19 30.45 -13.52 7.13
C GLY A 19 29.37 -13.12 8.12
N ILE A 20 29.60 -13.38 9.41
CA ILE A 20 28.69 -12.95 10.49
C ILE A 20 29.29 -11.73 11.17
N ILE A 21 28.52 -10.66 11.25
CA ILE A 21 28.93 -9.41 11.91
C ILE A 21 28.05 -9.22 13.14
N ASP A 22 28.67 -9.18 14.31
CA ASP A 22 28.01 -8.86 15.57
C ASP A 22 27.86 -7.34 15.69
N CYS A 23 26.67 -6.84 15.36
CA CYS A 23 26.36 -5.42 15.38
C CYS A 23 26.33 -4.81 16.80
N LEU A 24 26.35 -5.63 17.87
CA LEU A 24 26.49 -5.16 19.25
C LEU A 24 27.95 -4.87 19.61
N LYS A 25 28.90 -5.58 19.00
CA LYS A 25 30.34 -5.39 19.23
C LYS A 25 30.96 -4.33 18.33
N GLU A 26 30.33 -4.02 17.21
CA GLU A 26 30.78 -3.01 16.23
C GLU A 26 29.74 -1.88 16.06
N PRO A 27 29.54 -1.03 17.08
CA PRO A 27 28.59 0.08 17.01
C PRO A 27 29.02 1.09 15.94
N GLY A 28 28.11 1.40 15.00
CA GLY A 28 28.33 2.29 13.86
C GLY A 28 28.50 1.58 12.51
N ILE A 29 28.63 0.26 12.47
CA ILE A 29 28.64 -0.48 11.19
C ILE A 29 27.29 -0.36 10.46
N HIS A 30 26.19 -0.30 11.21
CA HIS A 30 24.86 -0.10 10.68
C HIS A 30 24.72 1.24 9.94
N GLU A 31 25.36 2.31 10.41
CA GLU A 31 25.38 3.61 9.72
C GLU A 31 26.18 3.55 8.41
N LYS A 32 27.33 2.87 8.41
CA LYS A 32 28.16 2.70 7.20
C LYS A 32 27.47 1.92 6.10
N PHE A 33 26.61 0.97 6.46
CA PHE A 33 25.79 0.21 5.52
C PHE A 33 24.40 0.83 5.28
N GLY A 34 24.09 1.97 5.91
CA GLY A 34 22.80 2.66 5.77
C GLY A 34 21.61 1.83 6.26
N VAL A 35 21.82 0.96 7.24
CA VAL A 35 20.82 0.02 7.76
C VAL A 35 20.20 0.57 9.03
N ASN A 36 18.86 0.66 9.06
CA ASN A 36 18.12 0.98 10.28
C ASN A 36 18.26 -0.18 11.29
N PRO A 37 18.74 0.08 12.52
CA PRO A 37 18.90 -0.95 13.55
C PRO A 37 17.63 -1.74 13.89
N HIS A 38 16.44 -1.17 13.66
CA HIS A 38 15.17 -1.88 13.89
C HIS A 38 14.85 -2.96 12.84
N MET A 39 15.65 -3.06 11.78
CA MET A 39 15.48 -4.07 10.71
C MET A 39 16.35 -5.31 10.89
N PHE A 40 17.13 -5.39 11.99
CA PHE A 40 17.95 -6.56 12.27
C PHE A 40 17.10 -7.80 12.63
N PRO A 41 17.54 -9.02 12.26
CA PRO A 41 18.77 -9.35 11.53
C PRO A 41 18.68 -8.99 10.04
N VAL A 42 19.81 -8.61 9.43
CA VAL A 42 19.89 -8.31 7.98
C VAL A 42 20.95 -9.20 7.35
N LEU A 43 20.58 -9.88 6.27
CA LEU A 43 21.47 -10.67 5.44
C LEU A 43 21.74 -9.90 4.15
N HIS A 44 23.00 -9.67 3.81
CA HIS A 44 23.40 -9.04 2.56
C HIS A 44 24.03 -10.07 1.62
N PHE A 45 23.58 -10.07 0.37
CA PHE A 45 24.22 -10.83 -0.71
C PHE A 45 25.20 -9.91 -1.44
N VAL A 46 26.49 -10.25 -1.39
CA VAL A 46 27.56 -9.40 -1.93
C VAL A 46 28.33 -10.18 -3.00
N TYR A 47 28.42 -9.61 -4.20
CA TYR A 47 29.20 -10.15 -5.30
C TYR A 47 30.08 -9.05 -5.90
N ASN A 48 31.38 -9.35 -6.09
CA ASN A 48 32.37 -8.39 -6.60
C ASN A 48 32.37 -7.01 -5.89
N ARG A 49 32.32 -7.03 -4.54
CA ARG A 49 32.23 -5.84 -3.67
C ARG A 49 30.96 -4.99 -3.83
N LEU A 50 29.95 -5.49 -4.54
CA LEU A 50 28.65 -4.84 -4.69
C LEU A 50 27.59 -5.63 -3.94
N THR A 51 26.74 -4.93 -3.19
CA THR A 51 25.53 -5.53 -2.60
C THR A 51 24.52 -5.72 -3.71
N VAL A 52 24.20 -6.97 -4.02
CA VAL A 52 23.27 -7.31 -5.12
C VAL A 52 21.85 -7.53 -4.61
N ASP A 53 21.70 -7.96 -3.35
CA ASP A 53 20.40 -8.15 -2.72
C ASP A 53 20.52 -8.13 -1.18
N LYS A 54 19.39 -8.08 -0.48
CA LYS A 54 19.31 -8.17 0.99
C LYS A 54 18.00 -8.78 1.48
N LEU A 55 18.08 -9.48 2.60
CA LEU A 55 16.92 -9.90 3.40
C LEU A 55 16.96 -9.19 4.75
N THR A 56 15.81 -8.76 5.24
CA THR A 56 15.68 -8.03 6.51
C THR A 56 14.64 -8.69 7.41
N GLY A 57 14.94 -8.76 8.70
CA GLY A 57 14.07 -9.37 9.70
C GLY A 57 14.17 -10.90 9.74
N ILE A 58 13.31 -11.50 10.56
CA ILE A 58 13.23 -12.96 10.71
C ILE A 58 12.46 -13.51 9.52
N VAL A 59 13.16 -14.26 8.67
CA VAL A 59 12.61 -14.89 7.46
C VAL A 59 12.62 -16.41 7.59
N SER A 60 11.74 -17.07 6.84
CA SER A 60 11.66 -18.54 6.83
C SER A 60 12.87 -19.18 6.14
N GLU A 61 13.21 -20.42 6.51
CA GLU A 61 14.32 -21.16 5.89
C GLU A 61 14.13 -21.32 4.37
N SER A 62 12.90 -21.49 3.89
CA SER A 62 12.61 -21.60 2.46
C SER A 62 12.96 -20.31 1.71
N GLN A 63 12.64 -19.14 2.27
CA GLN A 63 13.00 -17.85 1.69
C GLN A 63 14.51 -17.62 1.66
N ILE A 64 15.23 -18.09 2.69
CA ILE A 64 16.69 -18.04 2.70
C ILE A 64 17.25 -18.92 1.57
N LYS A 65 16.75 -20.14 1.41
CA LYS A 65 17.20 -21.06 0.35
C LYS A 65 16.94 -20.50 -1.05
N GLU A 66 15.72 -20.01 -1.31
CA GLU A 66 15.35 -19.41 -2.60
C GLU A 66 16.24 -18.19 -2.92
N SER A 67 16.53 -17.35 -1.94
CA SER A 67 17.37 -16.16 -2.14
C SER A 67 18.84 -16.53 -2.38
N VAL A 68 19.35 -17.57 -1.69
CA VAL A 68 20.70 -18.10 -1.92
C VAL A 68 20.80 -18.73 -3.30
N GLU A 69 19.79 -19.50 -3.73
CA GLU A 69 19.75 -20.09 -5.07
C GLU A 69 19.72 -19.01 -6.17
N ALA A 70 18.85 -18.00 -6.01
CA ALA A 70 18.79 -16.86 -6.93
C ALA A 70 20.12 -16.09 -7.00
N PHE A 71 20.80 -15.93 -5.86
CA PHE A 71 22.13 -15.30 -5.78
C PHE A 71 23.20 -16.14 -6.51
N ILE A 72 23.17 -17.46 -6.36
CA ILE A 72 24.09 -18.38 -7.05
C ILE A 72 23.86 -18.35 -8.56
N GLU A 73 22.60 -18.37 -9.01
CA GLU A 73 22.25 -18.27 -10.43
C GLU A 73 22.74 -16.95 -11.02
N TYR A 74 22.52 -15.84 -10.31
CA TYR A 74 23.00 -14.52 -10.70
C TYR A 74 24.54 -14.49 -10.81
N ALA A 75 25.24 -14.94 -9.76
CA ALA A 75 26.70 -14.95 -9.73
C ALA A 75 27.28 -15.84 -10.85
N THR A 76 26.69 -17.02 -11.08
CA THR A 76 27.13 -17.96 -12.13
C THR A 76 26.89 -17.39 -13.53
N ALA A 77 25.76 -16.71 -13.74
CA ALA A 77 25.46 -16.03 -15.00
C ALA A 77 26.45 -14.89 -15.27
N GLU A 78 26.83 -14.12 -14.24
CA GLU A 78 27.81 -13.04 -14.36
C GLU A 78 29.23 -13.56 -14.62
N VAL A 79 29.65 -14.67 -13.98
CA VAL A 79 30.93 -15.32 -14.27
C VAL A 79 30.99 -15.82 -15.72
N LYS A 80 29.91 -16.45 -16.21
CA LYS A 80 29.83 -16.92 -17.61
C LYS A 80 29.89 -15.76 -18.60
N LYS A 81 29.20 -14.66 -18.33
CA LYS A 81 29.27 -13.43 -19.16
C LYS A 81 30.66 -12.79 -19.16
N ALA A 82 31.37 -12.84 -18.03
CA ALA A 82 32.74 -12.35 -17.93
C ALA A 82 33.73 -13.25 -18.69
N ALA A 83 33.55 -14.57 -18.64
CA ALA A 83 34.38 -15.55 -19.36
C ALA A 83 34.18 -15.49 -20.89
N GLU A 84 32.99 -15.12 -21.35
CA GLU A 84 32.66 -14.93 -22.78
C GLU A 84 33.16 -13.59 -23.36
N GLY A 85 33.95 -12.80 -22.60
CA GLY A 85 34.50 -11.53 -23.06
C GLY A 85 33.45 -10.43 -23.29
N LYS A 86 32.18 -10.70 -22.98
CA LYS A 86 31.10 -9.70 -23.01
C LYS A 86 31.05 -8.97 -21.67
N GLY A 87 32.14 -8.29 -21.35
CA GLY A 87 32.16 -7.31 -20.27
C GLY A 87 31.19 -6.18 -20.62
N LYS A 88 30.03 -6.12 -19.95
CA LYS A 88 29.12 -4.97 -20.01
C LYS A 88 29.70 -3.79 -19.22
N PHE A 89 30.87 -3.30 -19.62
CA PHE A 89 31.29 -1.94 -19.28
C PHE A 89 30.90 -0.92 -20.35
N GLU A 90 30.34 -1.33 -21.50
CA GLU A 90 29.94 -0.40 -22.58
C GLU A 90 28.47 -0.52 -23.06
N THR A 91 27.66 -1.44 -22.52
CA THR A 91 26.20 -1.54 -22.83
C THR A 91 25.30 -1.43 -21.61
N ILE A 92 25.83 -0.88 -20.52
CA ILE A 92 25.03 -0.14 -19.55
C ILE A 92 25.52 1.29 -19.73
N LYS A 93 24.80 2.08 -20.54
CA LYS A 93 24.77 3.51 -20.28
C LYS A 93 24.32 3.62 -18.82
N ARG A 94 25.25 3.92 -17.91
CA ARG A 94 24.90 4.54 -16.64
C ARG A 94 24.15 5.80 -17.05
N HIS A 95 22.82 5.73 -17.02
CA HIS A 95 22.05 6.94 -16.86
C HIS A 95 22.29 7.31 -15.40
N ASP A 96 23.13 8.29 -15.15
CA ASP A 96 23.25 8.98 -13.86
C ASP A 96 21.93 9.76 -13.51
N ASN A 97 20.77 9.26 -13.96
CA ASN A 97 19.42 9.81 -13.81
C ASN A 97 18.50 8.85 -13.02
N ASP A 98 19.02 7.98 -12.14
CA ASP A 98 18.19 7.16 -11.24
C ASP A 98 17.31 8.02 -10.30
N ASP A 99 17.64 9.31 -10.15
CA ASP A 99 16.82 10.34 -9.50
C ASP A 99 15.50 10.64 -10.23
N GLU A 100 15.34 10.20 -11.48
CA GLU A 100 14.16 10.43 -12.31
C GLU A 100 13.35 9.17 -12.64
N ASN A 101 13.65 8.00 -12.07
CA ASN A 101 12.79 6.81 -12.21
C ASN A 101 11.45 7.04 -11.49
N PRO A 102 10.29 6.63 -12.06
CA PRO A 102 8.98 6.75 -11.42
C PRO A 102 8.91 6.26 -9.97
N MET A 103 9.60 5.17 -9.63
CA MET A 103 9.64 4.67 -8.24
C MET A 103 10.40 5.60 -7.29
N THR A 104 11.52 6.18 -7.74
CA THR A 104 12.28 7.17 -6.97
C THR A 104 11.47 8.44 -6.78
N LEU A 105 10.81 8.91 -7.85
CA LEU A 105 9.92 10.07 -7.81
C LEU A 105 8.75 9.86 -6.83
N LEU A 106 8.17 8.65 -6.81
CA LEU A 106 7.15 8.30 -5.83
C LEU A 106 7.67 8.43 -4.40
N GLN A 107 8.85 7.88 -4.09
CA GLN A 107 9.43 8.00 -2.75
C GLN A 107 9.70 9.45 -2.34
N VAL A 108 10.18 10.27 -3.28
CA VAL A 108 10.38 11.71 -3.08
C VAL A 108 9.04 12.42 -2.82
N ALA A 109 8.01 12.13 -3.62
CA ALA A 109 6.68 12.70 -3.47
C ALA A 109 6.04 12.33 -2.12
N HIS A 110 6.22 11.09 -1.65
CA HIS A 110 5.77 10.65 -0.33
C HIS A 110 6.46 11.45 0.79
N LYS A 111 7.79 11.64 0.70
CA LYS A 111 8.54 12.46 1.68
C LYS A 111 8.10 13.92 1.66
N GLN A 112 7.83 14.49 0.49
CA GLN A 112 7.30 15.86 0.36
C GLN A 112 5.92 15.99 1.00
N LEU A 113 5.03 15.01 0.77
CA LEU A 113 3.70 14.99 1.35
C LEU A 113 3.75 14.86 2.89
N GLN A 114 4.63 14.00 3.42
CA GLN A 114 4.87 13.89 4.87
C GLN A 114 5.37 15.19 5.50
N LYS A 115 6.18 15.97 4.76
CA LYS A 115 6.65 17.31 5.16
C LYS A 115 5.61 18.42 4.93
N ARG A 116 4.37 18.07 4.54
CA ARG A 116 3.28 19.00 4.19
C ARG A 116 3.62 19.92 3.01
N GLU A 117 4.58 19.56 2.16
CA GLU A 117 4.91 20.29 0.93
C GLU A 117 3.98 19.88 -0.23
N VAL A 118 2.67 20.04 -0.05
CA VAL A 118 1.63 19.45 -0.93
C VAL A 118 1.81 19.85 -2.40
N ALA A 119 2.09 21.12 -2.69
CA ALA A 119 2.26 21.60 -4.06
C ALA A 119 3.49 20.97 -4.76
N LYS A 120 4.57 20.70 -4.02
CA LYS A 120 5.74 19.99 -4.56
C LYS A 120 5.42 18.52 -4.77
N ALA A 121 4.78 17.89 -3.79
CA ALA A 121 4.35 16.50 -3.87
C ALA A 121 3.45 16.25 -5.09
N LYS A 122 2.45 17.12 -5.32
CA LYS A 122 1.55 17.05 -6.48
C LYS A 122 2.33 17.04 -7.81
N LYS A 123 3.26 17.99 -8.00
CA LYS A 123 4.11 18.05 -9.20
C LYS A 123 4.97 16.80 -9.38
N THR A 124 5.54 16.28 -8.29
CA THR A 124 6.38 15.08 -8.33
C THR A 124 5.54 13.83 -8.68
N TYR A 125 4.32 13.71 -8.14
CA TYR A 125 3.37 12.64 -8.52
C TYR A 125 2.91 12.76 -9.97
N GLU A 126 2.63 13.97 -10.46
CA GLU A 126 2.29 14.21 -11.88
C GLU A 126 3.43 13.78 -12.81
N LYS A 127 4.68 14.11 -12.46
CA LYS A 127 5.87 13.67 -13.21
C LYS A 127 6.00 12.14 -13.22
N ALA A 128 5.87 11.50 -12.06
CA ALA A 128 5.92 10.04 -11.93
C ALA A 128 4.82 9.36 -12.75
N LEU A 129 3.60 9.92 -12.75
CA LEU A 129 2.48 9.42 -13.53
C LEU A 129 2.75 9.54 -15.03
N SER A 130 3.22 10.70 -15.51
CA SER A 130 3.51 10.92 -16.94
C SER A 130 4.50 9.89 -17.47
N GLN A 131 5.62 9.70 -16.76
CA GLN A 131 6.62 8.71 -17.14
C GLN A 131 6.09 7.28 -17.10
N SER A 132 5.27 6.95 -16.09
CA SER A 132 4.65 5.63 -15.99
C SER A 132 3.69 5.37 -17.16
N LEU A 133 2.94 6.37 -17.61
CA LEU A 133 2.02 6.25 -18.75
C LEU A 133 2.79 6.08 -20.08
N GLU A 134 3.90 6.79 -20.26
CA GLU A 134 4.77 6.63 -21.44
C GLU A 134 5.35 5.21 -21.51
N GLU A 135 5.81 4.66 -20.38
CA GLU A 135 6.30 3.29 -20.30
C GLU A 135 5.16 2.28 -20.52
N MET A 136 3.98 2.54 -19.95
CA MET A 136 2.79 1.71 -20.16
C MET A 136 2.39 1.64 -21.63
N ASP A 137 2.53 2.70 -22.42
CA ASP A 137 2.23 2.65 -23.85
C ASP A 137 3.15 1.70 -24.61
N LEU A 138 4.43 1.62 -24.21
CA LEU A 138 5.39 0.66 -24.77
C LEU A 138 5.05 -0.79 -24.36
N VAL A 139 4.71 -0.98 -23.09
CA VAL A 139 4.29 -2.28 -22.54
C VAL A 139 2.99 -2.74 -23.21
N ASN A 140 2.00 -1.85 -23.35
CA ASN A 140 0.72 -2.15 -23.99
C ASN A 140 0.86 -2.61 -25.43
N LYS A 141 1.78 -2.00 -26.19
CA LYS A 141 2.13 -2.44 -27.55
C LYS A 141 2.77 -3.83 -27.54
N ARG A 142 3.67 -4.11 -26.59
CA ARG A 142 4.34 -5.42 -26.43
C ARG A 142 3.37 -6.55 -26.10
N TYR A 143 2.42 -6.31 -25.20
CA TYR A 143 1.45 -7.31 -24.74
C TYR A 143 0.13 -7.30 -25.51
N GLY A 144 -0.03 -6.43 -26.52
CA GLY A 144 -1.24 -6.36 -27.35
C GLY A 144 -2.50 -5.98 -26.57
N VAL A 145 -2.37 -5.13 -25.54
CA VAL A 145 -3.43 -4.81 -24.57
C VAL A 145 -4.61 -4.09 -25.23
N GLY A 146 -4.38 -3.24 -26.23
CA GLY A 146 -5.43 -2.56 -26.99
C GLY A 146 -6.51 -1.88 -26.12
N LYS A 147 -7.71 -1.67 -26.66
CA LYS A 147 -8.90 -1.15 -25.93
C LYS A 147 -9.66 -2.26 -25.16
N LYS A 148 -8.99 -3.34 -24.75
CA LYS A 148 -9.66 -4.44 -24.04
C LYS A 148 -9.86 -4.05 -22.58
N LYS A 149 -11.02 -4.40 -22.01
CA LYS A 149 -11.25 -4.30 -20.56
C LYS A 149 -10.21 -5.16 -19.84
N MET A 150 -9.59 -4.62 -18.79
CA MET A 150 -8.56 -5.32 -18.02
C MET A 150 -9.13 -6.65 -17.47
N SER A 151 -8.54 -7.78 -17.86
CA SER A 151 -8.86 -9.10 -17.32
C SER A 151 -7.82 -9.52 -16.28
N GLU A 152 -8.17 -10.47 -15.41
CA GLU A 152 -7.28 -10.97 -14.36
C GLU A 152 -6.02 -11.66 -14.90
N GLU A 153 -6.17 -12.42 -16.00
CA GLU A 153 -5.05 -13.06 -16.69
C GLU A 153 -4.08 -12.04 -17.28
N LEU A 154 -4.63 -10.95 -17.84
CA LEU A 154 -3.83 -9.87 -18.42
C LEU A 154 -3.13 -9.07 -17.33
N TRP A 155 -3.84 -8.75 -16.24
CA TRP A 155 -3.27 -8.10 -15.07
C TRP A 155 -2.11 -8.89 -14.46
N THR A 156 -2.23 -10.22 -14.38
CA THR A 156 -1.17 -11.09 -13.83
C THR A 156 0.13 -11.00 -14.62
N LYS A 157 0.05 -10.73 -15.92
CA LYS A 157 1.21 -10.47 -16.78
C LYS A 157 1.73 -9.05 -16.60
N LEU A 158 0.83 -8.06 -16.65
CA LEU A 158 1.19 -6.63 -16.64
C LEU A 158 1.71 -6.14 -15.30
N LYS A 159 1.22 -6.66 -14.16
CA LYS A 159 1.63 -6.23 -12.82
C LYS A 159 3.12 -6.45 -12.51
N ARG A 160 3.79 -7.29 -13.29
CA ARG A 160 5.24 -7.54 -13.20
C ARG A 160 6.06 -6.39 -13.82
N GLU A 161 5.44 -5.57 -14.67
CA GLU A 161 6.05 -4.40 -15.27
C GLU A 161 5.95 -3.22 -14.28
N GLY A 162 7.07 -2.53 -14.02
CA GLY A 162 7.16 -1.49 -12.99
C GLY A 162 6.10 -0.39 -13.14
N CYS A 163 5.82 0.03 -14.38
CA CYS A 163 4.86 1.07 -14.71
C CYS A 163 3.41 0.76 -14.25
N TYR A 164 3.02 -0.51 -14.21
CA TYR A 164 1.71 -0.94 -13.71
C TYR A 164 1.58 -0.93 -12.18
N ASN A 165 2.70 -0.76 -11.48
CA ASN A 165 2.72 -0.52 -10.03
C ASN A 165 2.81 0.97 -9.71
N THR A 166 3.63 1.72 -10.46
CA THR A 166 3.88 3.15 -10.22
C THR A 166 2.71 4.04 -10.62
N ALA A 167 2.00 3.73 -11.71
CA ALA A 167 0.86 4.50 -12.19
C ALA A 167 -0.31 4.56 -11.17
N PRO A 168 -0.85 3.43 -10.66
CA PRO A 168 -1.92 3.49 -9.66
C PRO A 168 -1.46 4.14 -8.34
N GLN A 169 -0.20 3.95 -7.92
CA GLN A 169 0.35 4.64 -6.75
C GLN A 169 0.45 6.16 -6.95
N SER A 170 0.81 6.60 -8.15
CA SER A 170 0.87 8.03 -8.49
C SER A 170 -0.53 8.66 -8.46
N LEU A 171 -1.54 7.98 -9.02
CA LEU A 171 -2.93 8.43 -8.96
C LEU A 171 -3.44 8.53 -7.51
N CYS A 172 -3.13 7.53 -6.67
CA CYS A 172 -3.44 7.59 -5.24
C CYS A 172 -2.74 8.75 -4.54
N GLY A 173 -1.47 8.99 -4.85
CA GLY A 173 -0.70 10.11 -4.33
C GLY A 173 -1.31 11.47 -4.69
N LEU A 174 -1.78 11.63 -5.93
CA LEU A 174 -2.52 12.82 -6.37
C LEU A 174 -3.85 12.97 -5.63
N GLY A 175 -4.59 11.88 -5.46
CA GLY A 175 -5.82 11.85 -4.66
C GLY A 175 -5.57 12.27 -3.21
N MET A 176 -4.49 11.79 -2.59
CA MET A 176 -4.09 12.17 -1.24
C MET A 176 -3.64 13.63 -1.14
N CYS A 177 -2.99 14.18 -2.18
CA CYS A 177 -2.68 15.61 -2.24
C CYS A 177 -3.97 16.46 -2.28
N ALA A 178 -4.92 16.10 -3.14
CA ALA A 178 -6.22 16.79 -3.21
C ALA A 178 -7.00 16.68 -1.88
N LEU A 179 -6.96 15.51 -1.24
CA LEU A 179 -7.57 15.29 0.07
C LEU A 179 -6.94 16.22 1.14
N SER A 180 -5.61 16.37 1.13
CA SER A 180 -4.89 17.23 2.07
C SER A 180 -5.19 18.72 1.92
N THR A 181 -5.73 19.13 0.76
CA THR A 181 -6.18 20.50 0.49
C THR A 181 -7.71 20.63 0.55
N ALA A 182 -8.39 19.72 1.25
CA ALA A 182 -9.84 19.66 1.42
C ALA A 182 -10.65 19.57 0.10
N GLN A 183 -10.03 19.13 -1.00
CA GLN A 183 -10.66 18.96 -2.30
C GLN A 183 -11.14 17.51 -2.48
N VAL A 184 -12.06 17.06 -1.63
CA VAL A 184 -12.58 15.68 -1.61
C VAL A 184 -13.19 15.28 -2.97
N GLY A 185 -13.86 16.21 -3.65
CA GLY A 185 -14.42 15.98 -4.99
C GLY A 185 -13.34 15.65 -6.03
N GLU A 186 -12.24 16.41 -6.06
CA GLU A 186 -11.09 16.14 -6.94
C GLU A 186 -10.42 14.81 -6.55
N ALA A 187 -10.23 14.55 -5.25
CA ALA A 187 -9.68 13.28 -4.77
C ALA A 187 -10.49 12.07 -5.26
N MET A 188 -11.83 12.17 -5.26
CA MET A 188 -12.72 11.11 -5.77
C MET A 188 -12.61 10.90 -7.28
N THR A 189 -12.21 11.91 -8.07
CA THR A 189 -11.95 11.70 -9.51
C THR A 189 -10.77 10.76 -9.73
N PHE A 190 -9.70 10.89 -8.94
CA PHE A 190 -8.56 9.98 -8.97
C PHE A 190 -8.94 8.57 -8.51
N VAL A 191 -9.76 8.44 -7.46
CA VAL A 191 -10.27 7.12 -7.02
C VAL A 191 -11.02 6.41 -8.13
N LYS A 192 -11.98 7.10 -8.77
CA LYS A 192 -12.76 6.54 -9.88
C LYS A 192 -11.87 6.12 -11.04
N ARG A 193 -10.90 6.97 -11.38
CA ARG A 193 -9.91 6.67 -12.42
C ARG A 193 -9.11 5.42 -12.08
N THR A 194 -8.53 5.33 -10.88
CA THR A 194 -7.74 4.17 -10.44
C THR A 194 -8.56 2.89 -10.43
N ARG A 195 -9.79 2.90 -9.86
CA ARG A 195 -10.66 1.72 -9.84
C ARG A 195 -11.08 1.28 -11.26
N SER A 196 -11.20 2.21 -12.20
CA SER A 196 -11.58 1.90 -13.59
C SER A 196 -10.42 1.40 -14.45
N GLU A 197 -9.25 2.03 -14.36
CA GLU A 197 -8.06 1.73 -15.18
C GLU A 197 -7.25 0.56 -14.59
N TYR A 198 -7.24 0.43 -13.26
CA TYR A 198 -6.44 -0.54 -12.50
C TYR A 198 -7.27 -1.32 -11.47
N PRO A 199 -8.36 -2.00 -11.88
CA PRO A 199 -9.33 -2.62 -10.95
C PRO A 199 -8.71 -3.67 -10.01
N TYR A 200 -7.63 -4.34 -10.44
CA TYR A 200 -6.94 -5.35 -9.64
C TYR A 200 -5.79 -4.79 -8.79
N ALA A 201 -5.37 -3.53 -9.02
CA ALA A 201 -4.32 -2.90 -8.22
C ALA A 201 -4.75 -2.75 -6.75
N VAL A 202 -6.03 -2.53 -6.50
CA VAL A 202 -6.59 -2.42 -5.15
C VAL A 202 -6.45 -3.74 -4.37
N ARG A 203 -6.52 -4.88 -5.06
CA ARG A 203 -6.34 -6.20 -4.43
C ARG A 203 -4.87 -6.53 -4.20
N ASP A 204 -4.02 -6.21 -5.19
CA ASP A 204 -2.64 -6.67 -5.24
C ASP A 204 -1.66 -5.69 -4.58
N LEU A 205 -1.99 -4.39 -4.50
CA LEU A 205 -1.13 -3.34 -3.95
C LEU A 205 -1.76 -2.71 -2.71
N ARG A 206 -1.24 -3.10 -1.54
CA ARG A 206 -1.78 -2.68 -0.25
C ARG A 206 -1.82 -1.16 -0.06
N GLY A 207 -0.73 -0.46 -0.38
CA GLY A 207 -0.67 1.00 -0.24
C GLY A 207 -1.67 1.73 -1.15
N VAL A 208 -2.01 1.14 -2.31
CA VAL A 208 -3.07 1.67 -3.20
C VAL A 208 -4.42 1.49 -2.54
N ALA A 209 -4.72 0.30 -2.00
CA ALA A 209 -5.97 0.00 -1.32
C ALA A 209 -6.22 0.96 -0.14
N GLU A 210 -5.24 1.12 0.74
CA GLU A 210 -5.33 1.98 1.92
C GLU A 210 -5.57 3.45 1.53
N ALA A 211 -4.87 3.95 0.51
CA ALA A 211 -5.03 5.33 0.05
C ALA A 211 -6.41 5.59 -0.58
N LEU A 212 -6.87 4.69 -1.45
CA LEU A 212 -8.19 4.82 -2.09
C LEU A 212 -9.32 4.76 -1.06
N VAL A 213 -9.28 3.74 -0.21
CA VAL A 213 -10.26 3.57 0.86
C VAL A 213 -10.29 4.79 1.77
N ARG A 214 -9.14 5.36 2.13
CA ARG A 214 -9.10 6.58 2.95
C ARG A 214 -9.85 7.75 2.29
N ILE A 215 -9.67 7.97 1.00
CA ILE A 215 -10.38 9.03 0.26
C ILE A 215 -11.88 8.73 0.22
N GLU A 216 -12.27 7.49 -0.05
CA GLU A 216 -13.68 7.07 -0.11
C GLU A 216 -14.38 7.18 1.23
N LEU A 217 -13.70 6.81 2.32
CA LEU A 217 -14.20 6.98 3.67
C LEU A 217 -14.50 8.45 3.96
N PHE A 218 -13.59 9.36 3.61
CA PHE A 218 -13.80 10.80 3.83
C PHE A 218 -14.95 11.34 3.00
N HIS A 219 -15.09 10.86 1.77
CA HIS A 219 -16.20 11.24 0.90
C HIS A 219 -17.55 10.76 1.41
N ILE A 220 -17.65 9.51 1.86
CA ILE A 220 -18.91 8.93 2.34
C ILE A 220 -19.36 9.56 3.65
N THR A 221 -18.44 9.83 4.58
CA THR A 221 -18.78 10.31 5.93
C THR A 221 -18.73 11.82 6.08
N GLY A 222 -18.23 12.54 5.07
CA GLY A 222 -17.99 13.98 5.16
C GLY A 222 -16.97 14.34 6.25
N PHE A 223 -15.99 13.46 6.49
CA PHE A 223 -14.94 13.66 7.48
C PHE A 223 -14.03 14.82 7.09
N ASN A 224 -13.89 15.82 7.99
CA ASN A 224 -12.99 16.95 7.84
C ASN A 224 -11.70 16.72 8.65
N ILE A 225 -10.55 16.72 7.99
CA ILE A 225 -9.23 16.53 8.62
C ILE A 225 -8.94 17.57 9.70
N GLU A 226 -9.43 18.79 9.54
CA GLU A 226 -9.13 19.90 10.43
C GLU A 226 -10.01 19.90 11.68
N ASP A 227 -11.30 19.57 11.51
CA ASP A 227 -12.31 19.68 12.56
C ASP A 227 -12.58 18.34 13.28
N ASP A 228 -12.52 17.23 12.54
CA ASP A 228 -12.90 15.92 13.04
C ASP A 228 -11.66 15.16 13.54
N ASN A 229 -11.65 14.87 14.84
CA ASN A 229 -10.71 13.94 15.47
C ASN A 229 -11.42 13.23 16.63
N TYR A 230 -10.80 12.18 17.16
CA TYR A 230 -11.41 11.37 18.20
C TYR A 230 -11.86 12.17 19.43
N ALA A 231 -11.08 13.17 19.84
CA ALA A 231 -11.38 13.97 21.01
C ALA A 231 -12.52 14.96 20.76
N THR A 232 -12.63 15.53 19.56
CA THR A 232 -13.78 16.37 19.20
C THR A 232 -15.02 15.51 19.07
N LEU A 233 -14.92 14.34 18.41
CA LEU A 233 -16.06 13.48 18.15
C LEU A 233 -16.64 12.84 19.43
N LEU A 234 -15.83 12.32 20.34
CA LEU A 234 -16.35 11.70 21.58
C LEU A 234 -17.21 12.64 22.44
N ARG A 235 -16.94 13.95 22.42
CA ARG A 235 -17.65 14.93 23.25
C ARG A 235 -19.10 15.16 22.81
N PHE A 236 -19.49 14.67 21.64
CA PHE A 236 -20.84 14.86 21.10
C PHE A 236 -21.80 13.70 21.37
N ASP A 237 -21.34 12.52 21.83
CA ASP A 237 -22.23 11.36 22.08
C ASP A 237 -23.35 11.69 23.08
N ASP A 238 -23.09 12.58 24.05
CA ASP A 238 -24.04 12.98 25.10
C ASP A 238 -24.95 14.17 24.72
N LEU A 239 -24.80 14.73 23.52
CA LEU A 239 -25.45 15.99 23.11
C LEU A 239 -26.30 15.91 21.83
N VAL A 240 -26.34 14.75 21.16
CA VAL A 240 -27.04 14.61 19.88
C VAL A 240 -28.41 13.96 20.07
N GLU A 241 -29.46 14.80 20.01
CA GLU A 241 -30.85 14.34 20.07
C GLU A 241 -31.38 13.85 18.70
N ASP A 242 -30.78 14.31 17.59
CA ASP A 242 -31.21 13.93 16.24
C ASP A 242 -30.61 12.58 15.79
N PRO A 243 -31.44 11.59 15.42
CA PRO A 243 -30.97 10.26 15.02
C PRO A 243 -30.04 10.26 13.80
N VAL A 244 -30.19 11.23 12.89
CA VAL A 244 -29.38 11.30 11.66
C VAL A 244 -28.03 11.94 11.96
N ASP A 245 -28.00 13.00 12.75
CA ASP A 245 -26.76 13.59 13.22
C ASP A 245 -25.97 12.58 14.06
N PHE A 246 -26.63 11.80 14.91
CA PHE A 246 -26.01 10.68 15.65
C PHE A 246 -25.37 9.68 14.67
N TYR A 247 -26.11 9.26 13.65
CA TYR A 247 -25.61 8.32 12.65
C TYR A 247 -24.37 8.85 11.92
N ASN A 248 -24.43 10.08 11.40
CA ASN A 248 -23.32 10.70 10.67
C ASN A 248 -22.10 10.91 11.56
N HIS A 249 -22.34 11.30 12.81
CA HIS A 249 -21.30 11.49 13.80
C HIS A 249 -20.52 10.21 14.09
N HIS A 250 -21.24 9.12 14.33
CA HIS A 250 -20.61 7.82 14.56
C HIS A 250 -19.89 7.29 13.30
N LEU A 251 -20.38 7.58 12.09
CA LEU A 251 -19.63 7.28 10.86
C LEU A 251 -18.28 8.01 10.81
N LYS A 252 -18.24 9.28 11.21
CA LYS A 252 -16.97 10.01 11.34
C LYS A 252 -16.07 9.43 12.41
N LEU A 253 -16.64 8.94 13.52
CA LEU A 253 -15.88 8.28 14.58
C LEU A 253 -15.19 7.00 14.10
N VAL A 254 -15.87 6.20 13.25
CA VAL A 254 -15.25 5.05 12.57
C VAL A 254 -14.03 5.48 11.76
N VAL A 255 -14.15 6.55 10.98
CA VAL A 255 -13.05 7.07 10.16
C VAL A 255 -11.90 7.59 11.03
N SER A 256 -12.18 8.29 12.13
CA SER A 256 -11.14 8.74 13.07
C SER A 256 -10.37 7.55 13.65
N HIS A 257 -11.06 6.50 14.10
CA HIS A 257 -10.41 5.28 14.59
C HIS A 257 -9.55 4.62 13.52
N TYR A 258 -10.05 4.54 12.28
CA TYR A 258 -9.32 3.95 11.17
C TYR A 258 -8.04 4.75 10.83
N VAL A 259 -8.12 6.08 10.73
CA VAL A 259 -6.98 6.95 10.40
C VAL A 259 -5.90 6.88 11.47
N GLU A 260 -6.27 6.70 12.74
CA GLU A 260 -5.35 6.56 13.86
C GLU A 260 -4.79 5.13 14.04
N GLY A 261 -5.10 4.20 13.14
CA GLY A 261 -4.63 2.80 13.23
C GLY A 261 -5.35 1.97 14.31
N ARG A 262 -6.44 2.47 14.87
CA ARG A 262 -7.30 1.80 15.86
C ARG A 262 -8.36 0.94 15.15
N THR A 263 -7.90 0.01 14.31
CA THR A 263 -8.70 -0.79 13.37
C THR A 263 -9.81 -1.59 14.03
N ARG A 264 -9.52 -2.26 15.15
CA ARG A 264 -10.51 -2.98 15.95
C ARG A 264 -11.65 -2.08 16.42
N TYR A 265 -11.33 -0.88 16.89
CA TYR A 265 -12.34 0.08 17.36
C TYR A 265 -13.16 0.64 16.20
N ALA A 266 -12.54 0.92 15.04
CA ALA A 266 -13.26 1.33 13.84
C ALA A 266 -14.31 0.28 13.42
N ILE A 267 -13.94 -1.00 13.43
CA ILE A 267 -14.85 -2.10 13.09
C ILE A 267 -15.98 -2.25 14.12
N GLN A 268 -15.65 -2.20 15.41
CA GLN A 268 -16.64 -2.28 16.49
C GLN A 268 -17.64 -1.13 16.40
N GLU A 269 -17.17 0.09 16.14
CA GLU A 269 -18.03 1.26 16.02
C GLU A 269 -18.94 1.17 14.79
N ALA A 270 -18.42 0.72 13.64
CA ALA A 270 -19.24 0.49 12.46
C ALA A 270 -20.32 -0.59 12.71
N LEU A 271 -19.99 -1.68 13.40
CA LEU A 271 -20.93 -2.72 13.78
C LEU A 271 -22.00 -2.23 14.77
N ARG A 272 -21.63 -1.34 15.71
CA ARG A 272 -22.56 -0.69 16.64
C ARG A 272 -23.62 0.12 15.89
N ILE A 273 -23.20 0.88 14.88
CA ILE A 273 -24.11 1.65 14.03
C ILE A 273 -25.00 0.71 13.21
N ILE A 274 -24.42 -0.32 12.58
CA ILE A 274 -25.15 -1.31 11.77
C ILE A 274 -26.25 -1.99 12.59
N ARG A 275 -25.96 -2.37 13.84
CA ARG A 275 -26.95 -2.93 14.76
C ARG A 275 -28.12 -1.99 15.03
N SER A 276 -27.88 -0.68 14.99
CA SER A 276 -28.88 0.35 15.24
C SER A 276 -29.67 0.76 13.99
N GLU A 277 -29.26 0.32 12.79
CA GLU A 277 -29.86 0.72 11.52
C GLU A 277 -31.35 0.46 11.44
N GLN A 278 -31.85 -0.63 12.03
CA GLN A 278 -33.29 -0.93 12.01
C GLN A 278 -34.12 0.18 12.66
N LYS A 279 -33.60 0.81 13.72
CA LYS A 279 -34.25 1.92 14.42
C LYS A 279 -34.03 3.25 13.71
N LEU A 280 -32.86 3.43 13.09
CA LEU A 280 -32.47 4.67 12.42
C LEU A 280 -33.07 4.79 11.00
N LEU A 281 -33.40 3.66 10.37
CA LEU A 281 -33.84 3.60 8.96
C LEU A 281 -34.97 4.58 8.60
N PRO A 282 -36.03 4.76 9.41
CA PRO A 282 -37.07 5.75 9.09
C PRO A 282 -36.51 7.17 8.98
N ALA A 283 -35.71 7.60 9.96
CA ALA A 283 -35.10 8.93 9.98
C ALA A 283 -34.07 9.11 8.85
N LEU A 284 -33.30 8.08 8.53
CA LEU A 284 -32.34 8.09 7.42
C LEU A 284 -33.03 8.22 6.06
N LYS A 285 -34.21 7.60 5.89
CA LYS A 285 -35.03 7.75 4.67
C LYS A 285 -35.62 9.15 4.55
N GLU A 286 -36.16 9.68 5.64
CA GLU A 286 -36.76 11.01 5.68
C GLU A 286 -35.76 12.11 5.31
N ARG A 287 -34.51 11.99 5.78
CA ARG A 287 -33.42 12.92 5.41
C ARG A 287 -32.68 12.56 4.12
N ASN A 288 -33.18 11.61 3.32
CA ASN A 288 -32.57 11.17 2.05
C ASN A 288 -31.11 10.69 2.18
N ILE A 289 -30.69 10.21 3.36
CA ILE A 289 -29.38 9.59 3.55
C ILE A 289 -29.33 8.21 2.87
N VAL A 290 -30.47 7.51 2.84
CA VAL A 290 -30.65 6.24 2.13
C VAL A 290 -31.89 6.30 1.22
N PRO A 291 -31.94 5.46 0.17
CA PRO A 291 -33.13 5.36 -0.69
C PRO A 291 -34.40 5.04 0.11
N SER A 292 -35.51 5.66 -0.27
CA SER A 292 -36.81 5.49 0.40
C SER A 292 -37.33 4.05 0.37
N ASP A 293 -36.95 3.30 -0.67
CA ASP A 293 -37.29 1.90 -0.89
C ASP A 293 -36.30 0.90 -0.26
N LEU A 294 -35.17 1.38 0.29
CA LEU A 294 -34.15 0.53 0.92
C LEU A 294 -34.79 -0.36 2.01
N ARG A 295 -34.53 -1.67 1.93
CA ARG A 295 -34.86 -2.65 2.98
C ARG A 295 -33.57 -3.21 3.56
N LEU A 296 -33.53 -3.37 4.88
CA LEU A 296 -32.40 -4.02 5.53
C LEU A 296 -32.44 -5.52 5.24
N GLY A 297 -31.29 -6.07 4.89
CA GLY A 297 -31.08 -7.46 4.54
C GLY A 297 -29.62 -7.68 4.13
N PRO A 298 -29.27 -8.86 3.60
CA PRO A 298 -27.88 -9.23 3.35
C PRO A 298 -27.17 -8.31 2.34
N LEU A 299 -27.93 -7.76 1.40
CA LEU A 299 -27.45 -6.91 0.31
C LEU A 299 -27.74 -5.42 0.54
N ALA A 300 -28.17 -5.03 1.74
CA ALA A 300 -28.46 -3.64 2.03
C ALA A 300 -27.17 -2.79 1.98
N GLU A 301 -27.21 -1.70 1.21
CA GLU A 301 -26.09 -0.80 0.99
C GLU A 301 -26.25 0.52 1.75
N THR A 302 -26.20 0.47 3.08
CA THR A 302 -26.18 1.67 3.93
C THR A 302 -24.78 2.29 3.99
N PRO A 303 -24.63 3.58 4.33
CA PRO A 303 -23.32 4.21 4.54
C PRO A 303 -22.43 3.45 5.55
N ALA A 304 -22.97 2.99 6.68
CA ALA A 304 -22.21 2.23 7.66
C ALA A 304 -21.69 0.89 7.11
N ARG A 305 -22.52 0.17 6.33
CA ARG A 305 -22.09 -1.08 5.66
C ARG A 305 -21.05 -0.82 4.59
N LYS A 306 -21.18 0.27 3.83
CA LYS A 306 -20.15 0.70 2.84
C LYS A 306 -18.83 1.02 3.54
N VAL A 307 -18.87 1.80 4.62
CA VAL A 307 -17.70 2.14 5.43
C VAL A 307 -17.03 0.87 5.98
N LEU A 308 -17.79 -0.06 6.55
CA LEU A 308 -17.24 -1.31 7.07
C LEU A 308 -16.60 -2.18 5.97
N SER A 309 -17.26 -2.30 4.82
CA SER A 309 -16.71 -3.02 3.66
C SER A 309 -15.40 -2.40 3.16
N LEU A 310 -15.31 -1.07 3.11
CA LEU A 310 -14.09 -0.37 2.73
C LEU A 310 -12.96 -0.58 3.76
N VAL A 311 -13.27 -0.54 5.06
CA VAL A 311 -12.29 -0.87 6.11
C VAL A 311 -11.79 -2.32 5.95
N PHE A 312 -12.67 -3.28 5.65
CA PHE A 312 -12.26 -4.65 5.37
C PHE A 312 -11.41 -4.79 4.11
N GLU A 313 -11.72 -4.02 3.05
CA GLU A 313 -10.92 -4.00 1.82
C GLU A 313 -9.51 -3.47 2.09
N ALA A 314 -9.41 -2.32 2.77
CA ALA A 314 -8.12 -1.74 3.13
C ALA A 314 -7.34 -2.58 4.14
N LEU A 315 -7.99 -3.43 4.93
CA LEU A 315 -7.33 -4.33 5.89
C LEU A 315 -7.01 -5.71 5.31
N GLY A 316 -7.69 -6.12 4.25
CA GLY A 316 -7.44 -7.38 3.56
C GLY A 316 -8.07 -8.59 4.27
N PRO A 317 -8.30 -9.69 3.53
CA PRO A 317 -9.14 -10.79 3.99
C PRO A 317 -8.52 -11.65 5.10
N THR A 318 -7.20 -11.61 5.27
CA THR A 318 -6.45 -12.42 6.26
C THR A 318 -6.21 -11.71 7.58
N HIS A 319 -6.57 -10.42 7.69
CA HIS A 319 -6.37 -9.65 8.92
C HIS A 319 -7.30 -10.13 10.03
N GLU A 320 -6.78 -10.31 11.25
CA GLU A 320 -7.53 -10.89 12.36
C GLU A 320 -8.81 -10.09 12.67
N ASP A 321 -8.70 -8.76 12.79
CA ASP A 321 -9.86 -7.90 13.01
C ASP A 321 -10.93 -8.02 11.91
N VAL A 322 -10.52 -8.25 10.65
CA VAL A 322 -11.46 -8.44 9.53
C VAL A 322 -12.19 -9.78 9.65
N ILE A 323 -11.46 -10.84 10.00
CA ILE A 323 -12.05 -12.17 10.22
C ILE A 323 -13.08 -12.11 11.35
N GLN A 324 -12.73 -11.47 12.48
CA GLN A 324 -13.65 -11.30 13.60
C GLN A 324 -14.83 -10.41 13.24
N GLY A 325 -14.58 -9.28 12.58
CA GLY A 325 -15.63 -8.34 12.16
C GLY A 325 -16.63 -8.98 11.19
N ARG A 326 -16.17 -9.79 10.23
CA ARG A 326 -17.04 -10.53 9.31
C ARG A 326 -17.95 -11.52 10.04
N LYS A 327 -17.42 -12.25 11.04
CA LYS A 327 -18.24 -13.15 11.88
C LYS A 327 -19.32 -12.39 12.64
N MET A 328 -19.00 -11.21 13.17
CA MET A 328 -19.99 -10.38 13.86
C MET A 328 -21.04 -9.80 12.90
N LEU A 329 -20.64 -9.42 11.68
CA LEU A 329 -21.54 -8.87 10.66
C LEU A 329 -22.58 -9.88 10.18
N GLN A 330 -22.27 -11.19 10.16
CA GLN A 330 -23.19 -12.25 9.76
C GLN A 330 -24.49 -12.29 10.59
N LEU A 331 -24.47 -11.76 11.81
CA LEU A 331 -25.65 -11.67 12.67
C LEU A 331 -26.66 -10.60 12.19
N TYR A 332 -26.25 -9.75 11.25
CA TYR A 332 -26.99 -8.59 10.75
C TYR A 332 -27.18 -8.62 9.23
N THR A 333 -26.81 -9.72 8.57
CA THR A 333 -27.11 -10.00 7.15
C THR A 333 -28.40 -10.76 7.03
#